data_AF-A0A936IIV7-F1
#
_entry.id   AF-A0A936IIV7-F1
#
_cell.length_a   1.000
_cell.length_b   1.000
_cell.length_c   1.000
_cell.angle_alpha   90.00
_cell.angle_beta   90.00
_cell.angle_gamma   90.00
#
_symmetry.space_group_name_H-M   'P 1'
#
loop_
_entity.id
_entity.type
_entity.pdbx_description
1 polymer ?
#
loop_
_entity_poly.entity_id
_entity_poly.type
_entity_poly.pdbx_seq_one_letter_code
_entity_poly.pdbx_strand_id
1 'polypeptide(L)'
;MTMRFLAISAVLVMTVAAFAGVVHKDDFEVGIDPVSQKIKVEYDPDLFPFPLPPSDFPLLTGWALDDPGFVSLDADEQIPGEFEPLPPGRVIGLRVLAVSSPEFKVWDPLGPGEPGFQIQGSNLWTIGAAPFDRHPVWHIDSSDPAYNPANGPWSVTFELIDLTPGLSVGLLPSDPVTVTFIPEPASLALLVLAGTLIRRR
;
A
#
# COMPACT_ATOMS: atom_id res chain seq x y z
N MET A 1 40.45 45.95 -29.66
CA MET A 1 40.57 45.79 -28.20
C MET A 1 39.25 46.16 -27.57
N THR A 2 38.39 45.17 -27.31
CA THR A 2 37.25 45.25 -26.39
C THR A 2 36.71 43.82 -26.20
N MET A 3 37.23 43.14 -25.17
CA MET A 3 36.68 41.87 -24.67
C MET A 3 35.32 42.14 -24.03
N ARG A 4 34.30 41.37 -24.40
CA ARG A 4 33.07 41.24 -23.61
C ARG A 4 33.09 39.88 -22.95
N PHE A 5 33.32 39.89 -21.63
CA PHE A 5 33.08 38.76 -20.75
C PHE A 5 31.58 38.52 -20.67
N LEU A 6 31.11 37.34 -21.08
CA LEU A 6 29.82 36.82 -20.66
C LEU A 6 30.08 35.86 -19.49
N ALA A 7 29.65 36.26 -18.30
CA ALA A 7 29.66 35.43 -17.12
C ALA A 7 28.61 34.32 -17.27
N ILE A 8 29.04 33.06 -17.26
CA ILE A 8 28.16 31.89 -17.18
C ILE A 8 27.93 31.64 -15.70
N SER A 9 26.77 32.02 -15.18
CA SER A 9 26.31 31.64 -13.85
C SER A 9 25.71 30.23 -13.92
N ALA A 10 26.48 29.22 -13.56
CA ALA A 10 25.97 27.86 -13.33
C ALA A 10 25.28 27.82 -11.96
N VAL A 11 23.94 27.83 -11.94
CA VAL A 11 23.17 27.54 -10.73
C VAL A 11 23.00 26.03 -10.64
N LEU A 12 23.82 25.41 -9.80
CA LEU A 12 23.69 24.01 -9.42
C LEU A 12 22.59 23.91 -8.35
N VAL A 13 21.34 23.64 -8.74
CA VAL A 13 20.30 23.28 -7.78
C VAL A 13 20.52 21.82 -7.40
N MET A 14 21.18 21.58 -6.28
CA MET A 14 21.18 20.26 -5.65
C MET A 14 19.80 20.05 -5.01
N THR A 15 18.89 19.39 -5.73
CA THR A 15 17.74 18.75 -5.10
C THR A 15 18.25 17.56 -4.30
N VAL A 16 18.47 17.79 -3.01
CA VAL A 16 18.61 16.70 -2.05
C VAL A 16 17.24 16.04 -1.97
N ALA A 17 17.09 14.86 -2.59
CA ALA A 17 15.99 13.97 -2.28
C ALA A 17 16.18 13.57 -0.81
N ALA A 18 15.42 14.20 0.09
CA ALA A 18 15.37 13.78 1.47
C ALA A 18 14.61 12.45 1.52
N PHE A 19 15.33 11.35 1.34
CA PHE A 19 14.89 10.05 1.86
C PHE A 19 15.08 10.09 3.37
N ALA A 20 14.10 10.67 4.07
CA ALA A 20 13.93 10.37 5.48
C ALA A 20 13.46 8.91 5.55
N GLY A 21 14.15 8.09 6.34
CA GLY A 21 13.70 6.73 6.62
C GLY A 21 12.28 6.77 7.16
N VAL A 22 11.35 6.29 6.36
CA VAL A 22 9.93 6.18 6.69
C VAL A 22 9.84 5.09 7.76
N VAL A 23 9.59 5.49 9.01
CA VAL A 23 8.89 4.59 9.93
C VAL A 23 7.58 4.26 9.22
N HIS A 24 7.25 2.97 9.09
CA HIS A 24 6.05 2.39 8.45
C HIS A 24 4.74 2.86 9.10
N LYS A 25 4.55 4.18 9.24
CA LYS A 25 3.39 4.81 9.86
C LYS A 25 2.14 4.73 8.97
N ASP A 26 2.31 4.20 7.77
CA ASP A 26 1.26 4.09 6.76
C ASP A 26 0.68 2.66 6.68
N ASP A 27 1.22 1.68 7.43
CA ASP A 27 0.76 0.29 7.41
C ASP A 27 -0.49 0.05 8.27
N PHE A 28 -1.21 -1.03 7.99
CA PHE A 28 -2.31 -1.48 8.84
C PHE A 28 -1.76 -2.20 10.08
N GLU A 29 -2.03 -1.66 11.27
CA GLU A 29 -1.71 -2.31 12.53
C GLU A 29 -2.70 -3.44 12.82
N VAL A 30 -2.18 -4.62 13.13
CA VAL A 30 -2.96 -5.84 13.33
C VAL A 30 -2.77 -6.37 14.74
N GLY A 31 -3.88 -6.46 15.47
CA GLY A 31 -3.95 -6.96 16.84
C GLY A 31 -5.22 -7.76 17.08
N ILE A 32 -5.65 -7.83 18.33
CA ILE A 32 -6.87 -8.50 18.77
C ILE A 32 -7.75 -7.54 19.59
N ASP A 33 -9.05 -7.63 19.39
CA ASP A 33 -10.04 -7.19 20.38
C ASP A 33 -10.22 -8.34 21.40
N PRO A 34 -9.72 -8.18 22.63
CA PRO A 34 -9.72 -9.26 23.62
C PRO A 34 -11.14 -9.61 24.10
N VAL A 35 -12.12 -8.70 23.96
CA VAL A 35 -13.52 -8.93 24.38
C VAL A 35 -14.25 -9.80 23.37
N SER A 36 -14.11 -9.49 22.09
CA SER A 36 -14.80 -10.22 21.01
C SER A 36 -13.99 -11.40 20.45
N GLN A 37 -12.71 -11.54 20.84
CA GLN A 37 -11.78 -12.54 20.30
C GLN A 37 -11.64 -12.46 18.78
N LYS A 38 -11.63 -11.23 18.28
CA LYS A 38 -11.63 -10.91 16.86
C LYS A 38 -10.31 -10.25 16.46
N ILE A 39 -9.82 -10.54 15.26
CA ILE A 39 -8.70 -9.77 14.68
C ILE A 39 -9.15 -8.32 14.55
N LYS A 40 -8.36 -7.39 15.07
CA LYS A 40 -8.62 -5.95 14.97
C LYS A 40 -7.56 -5.33 14.07
N VAL A 41 -8.01 -4.44 13.19
CA VAL A 41 -7.15 -3.69 12.27
C VAL A 41 -7.35 -2.21 12.55
N GLU A 42 -6.27 -1.51 12.85
CA GLU A 42 -6.25 -0.06 13.06
C GLU A 42 -5.33 0.60 12.02
N TYR A 43 -5.66 1.83 11.64
CA TYR A 43 -4.93 2.64 10.68
C TYR A 43 -5.40 4.10 10.78
N ASP A 44 -4.62 5.04 10.25
CA ASP A 44 -4.99 6.46 10.22
C ASP A 44 -5.87 6.78 8.99
N PRO A 45 -7.17 7.07 9.17
CA PRO A 45 -8.08 7.38 8.06
C PRO A 45 -7.77 8.71 7.36
N ASP A 46 -6.89 9.56 7.90
CA ASP A 46 -6.50 10.81 7.27
C ASP A 46 -5.43 10.62 6.18
N LEU A 47 -4.85 9.41 6.06
CA LEU A 47 -3.88 9.06 5.02
C LEU A 47 -4.51 8.72 3.66
N PHE A 48 -5.85 8.72 3.56
CA PHE A 48 -6.58 8.31 2.36
C PHE A 48 -6.97 9.48 1.44
N PRO A 49 -7.07 9.23 0.13
CA PRO A 49 -6.71 8.00 -0.57
C PRO A 49 -5.18 7.81 -0.66
N PHE A 50 -4.73 6.56 -0.57
CA PHE A 50 -3.31 6.23 -0.70
C PHE A 50 -2.80 6.52 -2.12
N PRO A 51 -1.65 7.19 -2.26
CA PRO A 51 -1.02 7.39 -3.55
C PRO A 51 -0.43 6.08 -4.10
N LEU A 52 -0.71 5.77 -5.37
CA LEU A 52 -0.03 4.70 -6.11
C LEU A 52 0.88 5.28 -7.20
N PRO A 53 2.21 5.15 -7.10
CA PRO A 53 3.13 5.56 -8.15
C PRO A 53 3.02 4.65 -9.38
N PRO A 54 3.57 5.07 -10.54
CA PRO A 54 3.77 4.18 -11.68
C PRO A 54 4.48 2.89 -11.24
N SER A 55 4.02 1.75 -11.76
CA SER A 55 4.56 0.46 -11.34
C SER A 55 6.01 0.27 -11.77
N ASP A 56 6.85 -0.12 -10.81
CA ASP A 56 8.21 -0.64 -11.07
C ASP A 56 8.23 -2.19 -11.16
N PHE A 57 7.08 -2.85 -11.01
CA PHE A 57 6.96 -4.30 -11.13
C PHE A 57 6.93 -4.69 -12.63
N PRO A 58 7.85 -5.55 -13.12
CA PRO A 58 8.00 -5.80 -14.56
C PRO A 58 6.76 -6.34 -15.29
N LEU A 59 5.83 -6.96 -14.57
CA LEU A 59 4.62 -7.58 -15.12
C LEU A 59 3.34 -6.76 -14.89
N LEU A 60 3.43 -5.64 -14.17
CA LEU A 60 2.28 -4.82 -13.83
C LEU A 60 2.32 -3.52 -14.65
N THR A 61 1.28 -3.29 -15.45
CA THR A 61 1.19 -2.09 -16.30
C THR A 61 0.26 -1.07 -15.64
N GLY A 62 0.75 0.13 -15.34
CA GLY A 62 -0.06 1.18 -14.72
C GLY A 62 0.58 1.65 -13.43
N TRP A 63 -0.16 1.55 -12.32
CA TRP A 63 0.28 2.01 -11.01
C TRP A 63 0.26 0.87 -10.02
N ALA A 64 1.36 0.64 -9.32
CA ALA A 64 1.41 -0.37 -8.29
C ALA A 64 2.43 -0.03 -7.21
N LEU A 65 2.13 -0.46 -5.99
CA LEU A 65 3.01 -0.36 -4.84
C LEU A 65 2.71 -1.50 -3.89
N ASP A 66 3.70 -1.88 -3.10
CA ASP A 66 3.59 -2.80 -1.98
C ASP A 66 3.27 -2.09 -0.66
N ASP A 67 2.81 -0.85 -0.69
CA ASP A 67 2.38 -0.09 0.50
C ASP A 67 0.96 0.47 0.28
N PRO A 68 0.09 0.48 1.32
CA PRO A 68 0.37 0.08 2.70
C PRO A 68 0.48 -1.44 2.91
N GLY A 69 1.27 -1.83 3.90
CA GLY A 69 1.46 -3.18 4.37
C GLY A 69 0.61 -3.57 5.58
N PHE A 70 1.02 -4.65 6.23
CA PHE A 70 0.45 -5.08 7.51
C PHE A 70 1.57 -5.25 8.52
N VAL A 71 1.41 -4.66 9.69
CA VAL A 71 2.33 -4.77 10.82
C VAL A 71 1.59 -5.33 12.02
N SER A 72 2.25 -6.16 12.83
CA SER A 72 1.66 -6.62 14.09
C SER A 72 1.74 -5.53 15.13
N LEU A 73 0.68 -5.31 15.91
CA LEU A 73 0.68 -4.34 17.01
C LEU A 73 1.82 -4.62 18.00
N ASP A 74 2.64 -3.61 18.24
CA ASP A 74 3.73 -3.67 19.20
C ASP A 74 3.21 -3.64 20.65
N ALA A 75 3.91 -4.32 21.55
CA ALA A 75 3.45 -4.50 22.93
C ALA A 75 3.44 -3.19 23.75
N ASP A 76 4.21 -2.19 23.36
CA ASP A 76 4.23 -0.85 23.96
C ASP A 76 3.17 0.10 23.40
N GLU A 77 2.57 -0.23 22.25
CA GLU A 77 1.48 0.51 21.61
C GLU A 77 0.09 -0.03 21.99
N GLN A 78 0.03 -1.16 22.70
CA GLN A 78 -1.22 -1.78 23.12
C GLN A 78 -2.10 -0.87 23.99
N ILE A 79 -3.40 -1.05 23.84
CA ILE A 79 -4.44 -0.46 24.69
C ILE A 79 -5.13 -1.61 25.43
N PRO A 80 -4.78 -1.86 26.71
CA PRO A 80 -5.31 -3.01 27.45
C PRO A 80 -6.84 -3.06 27.47
N GLY A 81 -7.39 -4.22 27.10
CA GLY A 81 -8.83 -4.45 27.02
C GLY A 81 -9.51 -3.93 25.74
N GLU A 82 -8.80 -3.25 24.84
CA GLU A 82 -9.37 -2.66 23.61
C GLU A 82 -8.60 -3.03 22.33
N PHE A 83 -7.27 -3.04 22.38
CA PHE A 83 -6.41 -3.40 21.26
C PHE A 83 -5.10 -3.99 21.79
N GLU A 84 -4.99 -5.30 21.72
CA GLU A 84 -3.84 -6.03 22.26
C GLU A 84 -3.07 -6.74 21.15
N PRO A 85 -1.78 -7.08 21.35
CA PRO A 85 -1.03 -7.83 20.37
C PRO A 85 -1.68 -9.19 20.06
N LEU A 86 -1.51 -9.66 18.84
CA LEU A 86 -1.94 -11.01 18.48
C LEU A 86 -1.27 -12.05 19.40
N PRO A 87 -2.00 -13.10 19.83
CA PRO A 87 -1.39 -14.21 20.56
C PRO A 87 -0.22 -14.81 19.76
N PRO A 88 0.86 -15.25 20.43
CA PRO A 88 2.00 -15.83 19.73
C PRO A 88 1.64 -17.04 18.86
N GLY A 89 2.27 -17.15 17.69
CA GLY A 89 2.12 -18.28 16.77
C GLY A 89 0.85 -18.23 15.91
N ARG A 90 0.08 -17.14 15.95
CA ARG A 90 -1.05 -16.94 15.04
C ARG A 90 -0.55 -16.70 13.62
N VAL A 91 -1.15 -17.41 12.66
CA VAL A 91 -0.91 -17.23 11.23
C VAL A 91 -2.08 -16.46 10.63
N ILE A 92 -1.83 -15.27 10.09
CA ILE A 92 -2.85 -14.40 9.53
C ILE A 92 -2.86 -14.50 8.01
N GLY A 93 -4.06 -14.50 7.43
CA GLY A 93 -4.29 -14.40 5.99
C GLY A 93 -5.09 -13.17 5.62
N LEU A 94 -4.82 -12.64 4.43
CA LEU A 94 -5.59 -11.60 3.76
C LEU A 94 -6.62 -12.23 2.82
N ARG A 95 -7.88 -11.82 2.94
CA ARG A 95 -8.94 -12.15 1.99
C ARG A 95 -9.53 -10.87 1.39
N VAL A 96 -9.49 -10.75 0.07
CA VAL A 96 -10.16 -9.66 -0.65
C VAL A 96 -11.63 -10.02 -0.85
N LEU A 97 -12.51 -9.16 -0.35
CA LEU A 97 -13.97 -9.32 -0.42
C LEU A 97 -14.56 -8.63 -1.65
N ALA A 98 -14.08 -7.43 -1.97
CA ALA A 98 -14.54 -6.65 -3.11
C ALA A 98 -13.46 -5.67 -3.58
N VAL A 99 -13.53 -5.31 -4.87
CA VAL A 99 -12.80 -4.19 -5.46
C VAL A 99 -13.80 -3.27 -6.17
N SER A 100 -13.53 -1.98 -6.23
CA SER A 100 -14.43 -1.00 -6.86
C SER A 100 -14.61 -1.22 -8.36
N SER A 101 -13.60 -1.78 -9.02
CA SER A 101 -13.57 -1.97 -10.46
C SER A 101 -12.59 -3.11 -10.85
N PRO A 102 -12.80 -3.79 -11.99
CA PRO A 102 -12.02 -4.96 -12.39
C PRO A 102 -10.55 -4.66 -12.68
N GLU A 103 -10.21 -3.42 -13.03
CA GLU A 103 -8.84 -2.97 -13.23
C GLU A 103 -8.05 -2.82 -11.91
N PHE A 104 -8.73 -2.76 -10.75
CA PHE A 104 -8.05 -2.77 -9.46
C PHE A 104 -7.79 -4.21 -9.00
N LYS A 105 -6.52 -4.55 -8.83
CA LYS A 105 -6.06 -5.91 -8.53
C LYS A 105 -5.18 -5.87 -7.28
N VAL A 106 -5.24 -6.95 -6.49
CA VAL A 106 -4.39 -7.17 -5.33
C VAL A 106 -3.62 -8.45 -5.55
N TRP A 107 -2.31 -8.42 -5.32
CA TRP A 107 -1.43 -9.55 -5.63
C TRP A 107 -0.68 -10.04 -4.40
N ASP A 108 -0.47 -11.35 -4.36
CA ASP A 108 0.53 -11.98 -3.49
C ASP A 108 1.93 -11.49 -3.91
N PRO A 109 2.75 -10.98 -2.98
CA PRO A 109 4.09 -10.47 -3.27
C PRO A 109 5.04 -11.51 -3.85
N LEU A 110 4.75 -12.81 -3.74
CA LEU A 110 5.55 -13.87 -4.34
C LEU A 110 5.44 -13.92 -5.88
N GLY A 111 4.43 -13.30 -6.47
CA GLY A 111 4.22 -13.30 -7.92
C GLY A 111 3.31 -12.16 -8.41
N PRO A 112 3.67 -10.89 -8.21
CA PRO A 112 2.87 -9.77 -8.70
C PRO A 112 2.73 -9.82 -10.22
N GLY A 113 1.48 -9.94 -10.69
CA GLY A 113 1.15 -10.03 -12.11
C GLY A 113 1.14 -11.45 -12.68
N GLU A 114 1.56 -12.45 -11.90
CA GLU A 114 1.62 -13.84 -12.34
C GLU A 114 0.25 -14.53 -12.19
N PRO A 115 -0.17 -15.37 -13.16
CA PRO A 115 -1.38 -16.16 -13.05
C PRO A 115 -1.40 -17.02 -11.77
N GLY A 116 -2.48 -16.92 -11.00
CA GLY A 116 -2.64 -17.66 -9.74
C GLY A 116 -2.17 -16.92 -8.48
N PHE A 117 -1.48 -15.80 -8.61
CA PHE A 117 -1.05 -14.96 -7.48
C PHE A 117 -1.99 -13.79 -7.21
N GLN A 118 -2.99 -13.55 -8.06
CA GLN A 118 -4.02 -12.55 -7.77
C GLN A 118 -4.88 -13.01 -6.58
N ILE A 119 -4.97 -12.14 -5.58
CA ILE A 119 -5.78 -12.33 -4.37
C ILE A 119 -7.21 -11.89 -4.71
N GLN A 120 -8.07 -12.86 -5.04
CA GLN A 120 -9.45 -12.62 -5.42
C GLN A 120 -10.32 -13.85 -5.16
N GLY A 121 -11.59 -13.63 -4.84
CA GLY A 121 -12.57 -14.71 -4.63
C GLY A 121 -12.12 -15.67 -3.52
N SER A 122 -11.89 -16.93 -3.86
CA SER A 122 -11.42 -17.94 -2.90
C SER A 122 -9.91 -17.90 -2.65
N ASN A 123 -9.14 -17.19 -3.48
CA ASN A 123 -7.71 -17.06 -3.30
C ASN A 123 -7.44 -16.07 -2.16
N LEU A 124 -6.71 -16.53 -1.17
CA LEU A 124 -6.22 -15.75 -0.05
C LEU A 124 -4.70 -15.72 -0.10
N TRP A 125 -4.10 -14.71 0.52
CA TRP A 125 -2.66 -14.66 0.73
C TRP A 125 -2.35 -14.86 2.21
N THR A 126 -1.35 -15.69 2.50
CA THR A 126 -0.89 -15.90 3.88
C THR A 126 0.16 -14.84 4.21
N ILE A 127 -0.20 -13.89 5.07
CA ILE A 127 0.72 -12.87 5.58
C ILE A 127 1.82 -13.55 6.41
N GLY A 128 1.45 -14.56 7.22
CA GLY A 128 2.39 -15.37 8.01
C GLY A 128 2.10 -15.29 9.52
N ALA A 129 3.13 -15.36 10.36
CA ALA A 129 3.04 -15.02 11.79
C ALA A 129 3.79 -13.72 12.10
N ALA A 130 3.42 -13.05 13.20
CA ALA A 130 4.10 -11.84 13.68
C ALA A 130 5.61 -12.06 13.91
N PRO A 131 6.47 -11.03 13.76
CA PRO A 131 6.13 -9.64 13.39
C PRO A 131 6.01 -9.49 11.87
N PHE A 132 4.98 -8.80 11.38
CA PHE A 132 4.70 -8.80 9.94
C PHE A 132 5.54 -7.78 9.17
N ASP A 133 6.18 -8.23 8.07
CA ASP A 133 7.18 -7.51 7.26
C ASP A 133 7.02 -7.75 5.74
N ARG A 134 5.84 -8.25 5.33
CA ARG A 134 5.51 -8.47 3.91
C ARG A 134 4.16 -7.87 3.60
N HIS A 135 4.05 -7.34 2.40
CA HIS A 135 2.89 -6.56 1.99
C HIS A 135 2.30 -7.11 0.69
N PRO A 136 0.98 -7.01 0.48
CA PRO A 136 0.40 -7.31 -0.82
C PRO A 136 0.79 -6.21 -1.82
N VAL A 137 0.71 -6.50 -3.11
CA VAL A 137 0.87 -5.45 -4.13
C VAL A 137 -0.50 -4.95 -4.56
N TRP A 138 -0.76 -3.66 -4.35
CA TRP A 138 -1.94 -2.95 -4.83
C TRP A 138 -1.69 -2.50 -6.27
N HIS A 139 -2.64 -2.70 -7.18
CA HIS A 139 -2.40 -2.46 -8.60
C HIS A 139 -3.63 -1.87 -9.31
N ILE A 140 -3.45 -0.74 -9.98
CA ILE A 140 -4.38 -0.22 -10.99
C ILE A 140 -3.83 -0.60 -12.35
N ASP A 141 -4.46 -1.58 -12.98
CA ASP A 141 -4.05 -2.13 -14.27
C ASP A 141 -4.53 -1.26 -15.43
N SER A 142 -3.62 -0.47 -15.97
CA SER A 142 -3.90 0.39 -17.14
C SER A 142 -3.99 -0.37 -18.47
N SER A 143 -3.63 -1.66 -18.49
CA SER A 143 -3.76 -2.53 -19.66
C SER A 143 -5.11 -3.26 -19.69
N ASP A 144 -5.87 -3.23 -18.61
CA ASP A 144 -7.18 -3.87 -18.53
C ASP A 144 -8.16 -3.22 -19.53
N PRO A 145 -8.91 -3.99 -20.34
CA PRO A 145 -9.85 -3.41 -21.30
C PRO A 145 -10.96 -2.55 -20.68
N ALA A 146 -11.24 -2.74 -19.39
CA ALA A 146 -12.19 -1.93 -18.63
C ALA A 146 -11.58 -0.64 -18.05
N TYR A 147 -10.24 -0.48 -18.14
CA TYR A 147 -9.54 0.67 -17.58
C TYR A 147 -10.06 1.98 -18.18
N ASN A 148 -10.51 2.86 -17.29
CA ASN A 148 -10.87 4.23 -17.61
C ASN A 148 -10.17 5.15 -16.62
N PRO A 149 -9.30 6.07 -17.05
CA PRO A 149 -8.57 6.97 -16.14
C PRO A 149 -9.49 7.94 -15.38
N ALA A 150 -10.77 8.05 -15.77
CA ALA A 150 -11.77 8.81 -15.04
C ALA A 150 -12.50 7.98 -13.95
N ASN A 151 -12.32 6.65 -13.90
CA ASN A 151 -12.79 5.84 -12.79
C ASN A 151 -11.85 6.11 -11.60
N GLY A 152 -12.35 6.65 -10.49
CA GLY A 152 -11.50 6.91 -9.33
C GLY A 152 -12.24 7.70 -8.26
N PRO A 153 -11.86 7.59 -6.98
CA PRO A 153 -10.78 6.74 -6.44
C PRO A 153 -11.10 5.24 -6.54
N TRP A 154 -10.07 4.41 -6.62
CA TRP A 154 -10.21 2.95 -6.63
C TRP A 154 -10.24 2.44 -5.20
N SER A 155 -11.01 1.40 -4.90
CA SER A 155 -11.06 0.84 -3.55
C SER A 155 -11.02 -0.67 -3.52
N VAL A 156 -10.58 -1.17 -2.37
CA VAL A 156 -10.64 -2.59 -2.02
C VAL A 156 -11.22 -2.73 -0.62
N THR A 157 -12.07 -3.72 -0.47
CA THR A 157 -12.57 -4.19 0.81
C THR A 157 -11.95 -5.55 1.11
N PHE A 158 -11.30 -5.70 2.26
CA PHE A 158 -10.67 -6.94 2.69
C PHE A 158 -11.02 -7.29 4.14
N GLU A 159 -10.77 -8.53 4.53
CA GLU A 159 -10.76 -8.97 5.93
C GLU A 159 -9.48 -9.76 6.22
N LEU A 160 -9.05 -9.75 7.48
CA LEU A 160 -7.99 -10.61 7.98
C LEU A 160 -8.57 -11.82 8.69
N ILE A 161 -7.99 -12.99 8.45
CA ILE A 161 -8.48 -14.26 9.00
C ILE A 161 -7.36 -15.03 9.70
N ASP A 162 -7.73 -15.77 10.75
CA ASP A 162 -6.83 -16.69 11.42
C ASP A 162 -6.75 -18.01 10.65
N LEU A 163 -5.57 -18.31 10.12
CA LEU A 163 -5.25 -19.54 9.39
C LEU A 163 -4.53 -20.58 10.27
N THR A 164 -4.39 -20.32 11.57
CA THR A 164 -3.59 -21.17 12.45
C THR A 164 -4.24 -22.54 12.62
N PRO A 165 -3.58 -23.63 12.18
CA PRO A 165 -4.14 -24.96 12.32
C PRO A 165 -4.06 -25.44 13.77
N GLY A 166 -5.08 -26.18 14.22
CA GLY A 166 -5.00 -26.98 15.44
C GLY A 166 -5.10 -26.23 16.76
N LEU A 167 -5.37 -24.92 16.76
CA LEU A 167 -5.69 -24.19 17.99
C LEU A 167 -7.13 -24.43 18.42
N SER A 168 -7.34 -24.66 19.72
CA SER A 168 -8.65 -24.93 20.30
C SER A 168 -9.59 -23.71 20.30
N VAL A 169 -9.03 -22.51 20.16
CA VAL A 169 -9.77 -21.25 20.03
C VAL A 169 -9.18 -20.51 18.83
N GLY A 170 -9.90 -20.51 17.71
CA GLY A 170 -9.59 -19.66 16.55
C GLY A 170 -10.06 -18.23 16.81
N LEU A 171 -9.32 -17.24 16.29
CA LEU A 171 -9.81 -15.87 16.31
C LEU A 171 -10.92 -15.70 15.27
N LEU A 172 -11.91 -14.85 15.57
CA LEU A 172 -12.88 -14.42 14.58
C LEU A 172 -12.20 -13.50 13.53
N PRO A 173 -12.61 -13.56 12.24
CA PRO A 173 -12.13 -12.64 11.20
C PRO A 173 -12.28 -11.18 11.59
N SER A 174 -11.45 -10.29 11.05
CA SER A 174 -11.61 -8.84 11.26
C SER A 174 -12.93 -8.31 10.71
N ASP A 175 -13.31 -7.10 11.12
CA ASP A 175 -14.32 -6.37 10.35
C ASP A 175 -13.79 -6.11 8.93
N PRO A 176 -14.67 -6.06 7.92
CA PRO A 176 -14.28 -5.63 6.59
C PRO A 176 -13.67 -4.23 6.62
N VAL A 177 -12.43 -4.10 6.16
CA VAL A 177 -11.71 -2.84 6.02
C VAL A 177 -11.80 -2.40 4.57
N THR A 178 -12.24 -1.16 4.33
CA THR A 178 -12.29 -0.58 2.99
C THR A 178 -11.30 0.57 2.89
N VAL A 179 -10.43 0.49 1.90
CA VAL A 179 -9.40 1.49 1.64
C VAL A 179 -9.42 1.95 0.21
N THR A 180 -9.00 3.20 -0.02
CA THR A 180 -9.02 3.85 -1.32
C THR A 180 -7.63 4.24 -1.78
N PHE A 181 -7.42 4.18 -3.08
CA PHE A 181 -6.18 4.48 -3.77
C PHE A 181 -6.43 5.46 -4.91
N ILE A 182 -5.45 6.31 -5.17
CA ILE A 182 -5.39 7.17 -6.34
C ILE A 182 -4.02 7.01 -7.01
N PRO A 183 -3.96 6.96 -8.35
CA PRO A 183 -2.72 7.15 -9.08
C PRO A 183 -2.08 8.46 -8.63
N GLU A 184 -0.78 8.42 -8.30
CA GLU A 184 -0.04 9.64 -8.05
C GLU A 184 -0.13 10.53 -9.31
N PRO A 185 -0.61 11.77 -9.17
CA PRO A 185 -0.82 12.64 -10.30
C PRO A 185 0.54 13.18 -10.72
N ALA A 186 1.19 12.50 -11.67
CA ALA A 186 2.13 13.13 -12.59
C ALA A 186 3.12 14.11 -11.90
N SER A 187 3.69 13.73 -10.75
CA SER A 187 4.72 14.52 -10.04
C SER A 187 5.88 14.84 -10.98
N LEU A 188 6.15 13.91 -11.90
CA LEU A 188 6.99 14.08 -13.09
C LEU A 188 6.48 15.17 -14.06
N ALA A 189 5.18 15.21 -14.40
CA ALA A 189 4.63 16.24 -15.28
C ALA A 189 4.65 17.64 -14.65
N LEU A 190 4.43 17.75 -13.33
CA LEU A 190 4.57 19.00 -12.57
C LEU A 190 6.03 19.48 -12.52
N LEU A 191 7.00 18.57 -12.32
CA LEU A 191 8.43 18.88 -12.39
C LEU A 191 8.85 19.31 -13.81
N VAL A 192 8.33 18.63 -14.84
CA VAL A 192 8.59 18.93 -16.26
C VAL A 192 7.97 20.28 -16.67
N LEU A 193 6.74 20.58 -16.23
CA LEU A 193 6.10 21.88 -16.45
C LEU A 193 6.87 23.01 -15.74
N ALA A 194 7.28 22.81 -14.49
CA ALA A 194 8.12 23.78 -13.78
C ALA A 194 9.46 24.02 -14.49
N GLY A 195 10.13 22.96 -14.96
CA GLY A 195 11.38 23.06 -15.72
C GLY A 195 11.23 23.80 -17.06
N THR A 196 10.12 23.58 -17.78
CA THR A 196 9.86 24.24 -19.07
C THR A 196 9.48 25.72 -18.92
N LEU A 197 8.84 26.11 -17.81
CA LEU A 197 8.52 27.51 -17.51
C LEU A 197 9.75 28.31 -17.06
N ILE A 198 10.68 27.68 -16.33
CA ILE A 198 11.95 28.32 -15.92
C ILE A 198 12.88 28.54 -17.12
N ARG A 199 12.87 27.64 -18.13
CA ARG A 199 13.71 27.76 -19.33
C ARG A 199 13.27 28.86 -20.32
N ARG A 200 12.07 29.43 -20.16
CA ARG A 200 11.49 30.44 -21.07
C ARG A 200 11.55 31.88 -20.54
N ARG A 201 12.25 32.13 -19.44
CA ARG A 201 12.59 33.47 -18.94
C ARG A 201 14.08 33.71 -19.04
#